data_AF-A0A7C7KTH7-F1
#
_entry.id   AF-A0A7C7KTH7-F1
#
_cell.length_a   1.000
_cell.length_b   1.000
_cell.length_c   1.000
_cell.angle_alpha   90.00
_cell.angle_beta   90.00
_cell.angle_gamma   90.00
#
_symmetry.space_group_name_H-M   'P 1'
#
loop_
_entity.id
_entity.type
_entity.pdbx_description
1 polymer ?
#
loop_
_entity_poly.entity_id
_entity_poly.type
_entity_poly.pdbx_seq_one_letter_code
_entity_poly.pdbx_strand_id
1 'polypeptide(L)'
;MDTKGEALKLYRELVPKLLEWGTEIDRYFRELRELRLKEDDLSFQGALLNAEHAFFMVVQSMNILKENLGLLEVAAKKKEIE
;
A
#
# COMPACT_ATOMS: atom_id res chain seq x y z
N MET A 1 -20.23 26.08 3.22
CA MET A 1 -19.23 25.08 3.65
C MET A 1 -18.09 25.14 2.65
N ASP A 2 -16.85 25.38 3.06
CA ASP A 2 -15.70 25.45 2.14
C ASP A 2 -15.23 24.03 1.80
N THR A 3 -15.94 23.42 0.85
CA THR A 3 -15.71 22.04 0.40
C THR A 3 -14.34 21.85 -0.24
N LYS A 4 -13.76 22.92 -0.80
CA LYS A 4 -12.44 22.90 -1.44
C LYS A 4 -11.32 22.85 -0.40
N GLY A 5 -11.41 23.67 0.64
CA GLY A 5 -10.50 23.63 1.78
C GLY A 5 -10.51 22.27 2.48
N GLU A 6 -11.69 21.68 2.65
CA GLU A 6 -11.86 20.36 3.28
C GLU A 6 -11.27 19.22 2.43
N ALA A 7 -11.49 19.23 1.12
CA ALA A 7 -10.89 18.26 0.21
C ALA A 7 -9.35 18.31 0.21
N LEU A 8 -8.77 19.52 0.23
CA LEU A 8 -7.32 19.70 0.31
C LEU A 8 -6.74 19.20 1.63
N LYS A 9 -7.45 19.42 2.75
CA LYS A 9 -7.06 18.89 4.04
C LYS A 9 -7.05 17.36 4.03
N LEU A 10 -8.14 16.74 3.56
CA LEU A 10 -8.25 15.29 3.44
C LEU A 10 -7.13 14.70 2.58
N TYR A 11 -6.82 15.32 1.44
CA TYR A 11 -5.73 14.88 0.58
C TYR A 11 -4.38 14.87 1.32
N ARG A 12 -4.06 15.96 2.04
CA ARG A 12 -2.79 16.11 2.78
C ARG A 12 -2.65 15.12 3.94
N GLU A 13 -3.76 14.67 4.51
CA GLU A 13 -3.76 13.68 5.60
C GLU A 13 -3.75 12.24 5.06
N LEU A 14 -4.53 11.96 4.01
CA LEU A 14 -4.77 10.62 3.52
C LEU A 14 -3.59 10.08 2.70
N VAL A 15 -3.07 10.87 1.76
CA VAL A 15 -2.04 10.40 0.81
C VAL A 15 -0.74 9.99 1.52
N PRO A 16 -0.16 10.78 2.44
CA PRO A 16 1.03 10.34 3.18
C PRO A 16 0.79 9.05 3.96
N LYS A 17 -0.37 8.93 4.61
CA LYS A 17 -0.73 7.74 5.40
C LYS A 17 -0.83 6.49 4.53
N LEU A 18 -1.38 6.60 3.33
CA LEU A 18 -1.42 5.49 2.37
C LEU A 18 -0.01 5.04 1.93
N LEU A 19 0.92 5.99 1.75
CA LEU A 19 2.31 5.68 1.41
C LEU A 19 3.07 5.04 2.59
N GLU A 20 2.83 5.50 3.82
CA GLU A 20 3.34 4.88 5.04
C GLU A 20 2.85 3.44 5.18
N TRP A 21 1.55 3.19 4.97
CA TRP A 21 1.00 1.84 4.98
C TRP A 21 1.64 0.94 3.92
N GLY A 22 1.93 1.45 2.72
CA GLY A 22 2.66 0.68 1.72
C GLY A 22 4.03 0.21 2.22
N THR A 23 4.73 1.07 2.97
CA THR A 23 6.03 0.75 3.57
C THR A 23 5.90 -0.28 4.70
N GLU A 24 4.90 -0.13 5.57
CA GLU A 24 4.64 -1.09 6.64
C GLU A 24 4.23 -2.47 6.12
N ILE A 25 3.39 -2.52 5.09
CA ILE A 25 2.96 -3.77 4.46
C ILE A 25 4.15 -4.49 3.83
N ASP A 26 5.07 -3.79 3.16
CA ASP A 26 6.29 -4.40 2.64
C ASP A 26 7.15 -5.00 3.76
N ARG A 27 7.26 -4.31 4.91
CA ARG A 27 7.94 -4.85 6.10
C ARG A 27 7.27 -6.13 6.60
N TYR A 28 5.95 -6.13 6.78
CA TYR A 28 5.20 -7.31 7.23
C TYR A 28 5.30 -8.48 6.25
N PHE A 29 5.35 -8.22 4.95
CA PHE A 29 5.59 -9.26 3.95
C PHE A 29 6.95 -9.96 4.15
N ARG A 30 8.01 -9.18 4.45
CA ARG A 30 9.34 -9.74 4.76
C ARG A 30 9.33 -10.54 6.05
N GLU A 31 8.70 -10.02 7.11
CA GLU A 31 8.57 -10.71 8.40
C GLU A 31 7.80 -12.04 8.27
N LEU A 32 6.71 -12.05 7.49
CA LEU A 32 5.93 -13.27 7.21
C LEU A 32 6.78 -14.30 6.43
N ARG A 33 7.60 -13.85 5.49
CA ARG A 33 8.52 -14.72 4.77
C ARG A 33 9.59 -15.31 5.67
N GLU A 34 10.14 -14.51 6.58
CA GLU A 34 11.08 -15.02 7.59
C GLU A 34 10.43 -16.05 8.50
N LEU A 35 9.16 -15.86 8.88
CA LEU A 35 8.41 -16.84 9.67
C LEU A 35 8.31 -18.18 8.92
N ARG A 36 7.93 -18.18 7.63
CA ARG A 36 7.88 -19.41 6.83
C ARG A 36 9.23 -20.12 6.75
N LEU A 37 10.32 -19.38 6.60
CA LEU A 37 11.67 -19.95 6.50
C LEU A 37 12.19 -20.54 7.82
N LYS A 38 11.60 -20.15 8.96
CA LYS A 38 11.95 -20.64 10.30
C LYS A 38 11.03 -21.76 10.78
N GLU A 39 9.91 -22.00 10.10
CA GLU A 39 8.95 -23.04 10.43
C GLU A 39 9.40 -24.38 9.85
N ASP A 40 9.25 -25.48 10.58
CA ASP A 40 9.64 -26.83 10.15
C ASP A 40 8.42 -27.71 9.79
N ASP A 41 7.22 -27.35 10.25
CA ASP A 41 6.00 -28.06 9.90
C ASP A 41 5.57 -27.77 8.44
N LEU A 42 5.57 -28.81 7.60
CA LEU A 42 5.25 -28.71 6.17
C LEU A 42 3.83 -28.20 5.92
N SER A 43 2.87 -28.55 6.80
CA SER A 43 1.48 -28.11 6.63
C SER A 43 1.35 -26.61 6.89
N PHE A 44 2.03 -26.12 7.93
CA PHE A 44 2.05 -24.71 8.28
C PHE A 44 2.88 -23.88 7.29
N GLN A 45 4.03 -24.39 6.83
CA GLN A 45 4.77 -23.78 5.72
C GLN A 45 3.89 -23.59 4.47
N GLY A 46 3.06 -24.60 4.14
CA GLY A 46 2.10 -24.52 3.03
C GLY A 46 1.06 -23.42 3.22
N ALA A 47 0.51 -23.29 4.44
CA ALA A 47 -0.41 -22.21 4.77
C ALA A 47 0.27 -20.83 4.71
N LEU A 48 1.50 -20.70 5.22
CA LEU A 48 2.28 -19.47 5.16
C LEU A 48 2.63 -19.07 3.72
N LEU A 49 2.90 -20.03 2.84
CA LEU A 49 3.12 -19.75 1.41
C LEU A 49 1.88 -19.13 0.74
N ASN A 50 0.68 -19.60 1.09
CA ASN A 50 -0.56 -19.01 0.60
C ASN A 50 -0.75 -17.58 1.13
N ALA A 51 -0.42 -17.35 2.40
CA ALA A 51 -0.47 -16.02 3.01
C ALA A 51 0.56 -15.06 2.35
N GLU A 52 1.79 -15.53 2.08
CA GLU A 52 2.80 -14.77 1.34
C GLU A 52 2.31 -14.36 -0.05
N HIS A 53 1.63 -15.26 -0.76
CA HIS A 53 1.07 -14.94 -2.07
C HIS A 53 0.00 -13.84 -1.97
N ALA A 54 -0.88 -13.91 -0.98
CA ALA A 54 -1.87 -12.86 -0.75
C ALA A 54 -1.20 -11.51 -0.41
N PHE A 55 -0.19 -11.51 0.47
CA PHE A 55 0.58 -10.30 0.79
C PHE A 55 1.28 -9.71 -0.42
N PHE A 56 1.86 -10.55 -1.28
CA PHE A 56 2.47 -10.09 -2.52
C PHE A 56 1.46 -9.33 -3.39
N MET A 57 0.23 -9.83 -3.53
CA MET A 57 -0.84 -9.14 -4.27
C MET A 57 -1.24 -7.80 -3.63
N VAL A 58 -1.22 -7.70 -2.30
CA VAL A 58 -1.47 -6.44 -1.58
C VAL A 58 -0.34 -5.44 -1.89
N VAL A 59 0.92 -5.85 -1.79
CA VAL A 59 2.08 -4.99 -2.11
C VAL A 59 2.01 -4.48 -3.55
N GLN A 60 1.69 -5.35 -4.52
CA GLN A 60 1.51 -4.96 -5.91
C GLN A 60 0.39 -3.91 -6.07
N SER A 61 -0.73 -4.12 -5.39
CA SER A 61 -1.86 -3.19 -5.43
C SER A 61 -1.50 -1.82 -4.82
N MET A 62 -0.71 -1.81 -3.74
CA MET A 62 -0.22 -0.57 -3.13
C MET A 62 0.75 0.19 -4.03
N ASN A 63 1.58 -0.51 -4.82
CA ASN A 63 2.45 0.13 -5.81
C ASN A 63 1.65 0.80 -6.93
N ILE A 64 0.65 0.11 -7.47
CA ILE A 64 -0.28 0.67 -8.47
C ILE A 64 -1.02 1.89 -7.90
N LEU A 65 -1.48 1.82 -6.66
CA LEU A 65 -2.12 2.95 -5.98
C LEU A 65 -1.16 4.15 -5.89
N LYS A 66 0.08 3.93 -5.47
CA LYS A 66 1.12 4.98 -5.40
C LYS A 66 1.36 5.66 -6.75
N GLU A 67 1.43 4.89 -7.83
CA GLU A 67 1.59 5.44 -9.19
C GLU A 67 0.39 6.31 -9.59
N ASN A 68 -0.83 5.84 -9.35
CA ASN A 68 -2.05 6.61 -9.64
C ASN A 68 -2.13 7.88 -8.80
N LEU A 69 -1.71 7.85 -7.52
CA LEU A 69 -1.64 9.03 -6.68
C LEU A 69 -0.61 10.05 -7.20
N GLY A 70 0.52 9.58 -7.74
CA GLY A 70 1.51 10.44 -8.39
C GLY A 70 0.98 11.08 -9.68
N LEU A 71 0.26 10.32 -10.52
CA LEU A 71 -0.39 10.85 -11.71
C LEU A 71 -1.44 11.90 -11.37
N LEU A 72 -2.23 11.66 -10.31
CA LEU A 72 -3.21 12.61 -9.80
C LEU A 72 -2.55 13.94 -9.39
N GLU A 73 -1.41 13.88 -8.69
CA GLU A 73 -0.65 15.06 -8.30
C GLU A 73 -0.16 15.86 -9.51
N VAL A 74 0.35 15.17 -10.54
CA VAL A 74 0.80 15.80 -11.79
C VAL A 74 -0.36 16.47 -12.53
N ALA A 75 -1.49 15.78 -12.67
CA ALA A 75 -2.68 16.32 -13.34
C ALA A 75 -3.23 17.56 -12.61
N ALA A 76 -3.27 17.53 -11.27
CA ALA A 76 -3.65 18.68 -10.45
C ALA A 76 -2.70 19.87 -10.66
N LYS A 77 -1.38 19.65 -10.74
CA LYS A 77 -0.39 20.71 -11.03
C LYS A 77 -0.55 21.30 -12.42
N LYS A 78 -0.99 20.51 -13.41
CA LYS A 78 -1.25 20.95 -14.79
C LYS A 78 -2.61 21.63 -14.99
N LYS A 79 -3.44 21.73 -13.94
CA LYS A 79 -4.86 22.17 -14.02
C LYS A 79 -5.74 21.29 -14.91
N GLU A 80 -5.37 20.03 -15.10
CA GLU A 80 -6.17 19.05 -15.87
C GLU A 80 -7.36 18.52 -15.06
N ILE A 81 -7.38 18.81 -13.76
CA ILE A 81 -8.45 18.49 -12.82
C ILE A 81 -8.77 19.81 -12.11
N GLU A 82 -9.79 20.54 -12.57
CA GLU A 82 -10.28 21.79 -11.95
C GLU A 82 -11.21 21.55 -10.76
#